data_AF-A0A4R0QKP9-F1
#
_entry.id   AF-A0A4R0QKP9-F1
#
_cell.length_a   1.000
_cell.length_b   1.000
_cell.length_c   1.000
_cell.angle_alpha   90.00
_cell.angle_beta   90.00
_cell.angle_gamma   90.00
#
_symmetry.space_group_name_H-M   'P 1'
#
loop_
_entity.id
_entity.type
_entity.pdbx_description
1 polymer ?
#
loop_
_entity_poly.entity_id
_entity_poly.type
_entity_poly.pdbx_seq_one_letter_code
_entity_poly.pdbx_strand_id
1 'polypeptide(L)'
;MGQLKKMLDDAMDNGFSVDEEIFVCPRCFEDEGLRNFIRSCGGKEPCTYCGSVGEGTCTLEELLTHAFSCIQTEWGKAADEGLPYESREGGWQWPVIDTWELLEVTRLTALNDALQDKLQSVIEDDLWCECDPFLPRKDETLSLGWKAFSDFVMHEARYVFLHATPKSYDEHQHGEMRYV
;
A
#
# COMPACT_ATOMS: atom_id res chain seq x y z
N MET A 1 21.02 -25.16 -3.55
CA MET A 1 19.93 -25.09 -4.55
C MET A 1 18.57 -24.80 -3.87
N GLY A 2 18.52 -24.04 -2.76
CA GLY A 2 17.28 -23.86 -1.98
C GLY A 2 17.07 -22.44 -1.47
N GLN A 3 18.14 -21.68 -1.21
CA GLN A 3 18.04 -20.25 -0.91
C GLN A 3 17.82 -19.41 -2.16
N LEU A 4 18.57 -19.68 -3.24
CA LEU A 4 18.36 -19.00 -4.53
C LEU A 4 16.94 -19.16 -5.07
N LYS A 5 16.32 -20.32 -4.87
CA LYS A 5 14.94 -20.58 -5.31
C LYS A 5 13.92 -19.84 -4.46
N LYS A 6 14.11 -19.79 -3.14
CA LYS A 6 13.28 -18.96 -2.25
C LYS A 6 13.38 -17.48 -2.56
N MET A 7 14.60 -16.96 -2.79
CA MET A 7 14.80 -15.57 -3.17
C MET A 7 14.13 -15.25 -4.51
N LEU A 8 14.13 -16.19 -5.47
CA LEU A 8 13.40 -16.08 -6.72
C LEU A 8 11.88 -16.15 -6.52
N ASP A 9 11.39 -17.06 -5.69
CA ASP A 9 9.95 -17.22 -5.40
C ASP A 9 9.43 -15.99 -4.62
N ASP A 10 10.19 -15.43 -3.67
CA ASP A 10 9.85 -14.23 -2.90
C ASP A 10 9.98 -12.95 -3.75
N ALA A 11 10.93 -12.87 -4.68
CA ALA A 11 11.03 -11.75 -5.63
C ALA A 11 9.88 -11.75 -6.65
N MET A 12 9.43 -12.93 -7.07
CA MET A 12 8.27 -13.09 -7.96
C MET A 12 6.95 -12.67 -7.28
N ASP A 13 6.81 -12.88 -5.97
CA ASP A 13 5.60 -12.48 -5.24
C ASP A 13 5.61 -11.00 -4.80
N ASN A 14 6.78 -10.40 -4.53
CA ASN A 14 6.86 -9.04 -3.99
C ASN A 14 7.05 -7.92 -5.04
N GLY A 15 7.37 -8.25 -6.30
CA GLY A 15 7.49 -7.27 -7.39
C GLY A 15 8.79 -6.47 -7.43
N PHE A 16 9.85 -6.94 -6.76
CA PHE A 16 11.18 -6.34 -6.81
C PHE A 16 12.29 -7.40 -6.63
N SER A 17 13.47 -7.15 -7.18
CA SER A 17 14.64 -8.04 -7.03
C SER A 17 15.91 -7.29 -6.66
N VAL A 18 16.45 -7.58 -5.47
CA VAL A 18 17.69 -6.97 -4.98
C VAL A 18 18.83 -8.01 -5.02
N ASP A 19 19.76 -7.84 -5.97
CA ASP A 19 20.91 -8.75 -6.13
C ASP A 19 22.12 -8.38 -5.25
N GLU A 20 22.15 -7.16 -4.70
CA GLU A 20 23.29 -6.59 -3.98
C GLU A 20 22.91 -6.19 -2.55
N GLU A 21 23.76 -6.51 -1.57
CA GLU A 21 23.60 -6.02 -0.19
C GLU A 21 23.87 -4.51 -0.13
N ILE A 22 22.79 -3.74 -0.29
CA ILE A 22 22.80 -2.28 -0.24
C ILE A 22 22.24 -1.81 1.10
N PHE A 23 22.96 -0.91 1.77
CA PHE A 23 22.53 -0.32 3.04
C PHE A 23 22.08 1.13 2.85
N VAL A 24 20.90 1.46 3.37
CA VAL A 24 20.29 2.80 3.28
C VAL A 24 20.10 3.44 4.66
N CYS A 25 20.22 4.77 4.71
CA CYS A 25 20.10 5.58 5.91
C CYS A 25 18.80 6.40 5.91
N PRO A 26 18.25 6.81 7.08
CA PRO A 26 17.06 7.66 7.14
C PRO A 26 17.22 8.99 6.39
N ARG A 27 18.45 9.51 6.32
CA ARG A 27 18.78 10.77 5.64
C ARG A 27 18.64 10.70 4.13
N CYS A 28 18.54 9.50 3.55
CA CYS A 28 18.31 9.31 2.12
C CYS A 28 16.86 9.53 1.71
N PHE A 29 15.92 9.61 2.66
CA PHE A 29 14.49 9.72 2.39
C PHE A 29 13.90 10.97 3.04
N GLU A 30 12.85 11.51 2.44
CA GLU A 30 12.08 12.62 3.03
C GLU A 30 10.96 12.13 3.95
N ASP A 31 10.33 11.02 3.61
CA ASP A 31 9.19 10.47 4.34
C ASP A 31 9.55 10.03 5.78
N GLU A 32 8.78 10.52 6.76
CA GLU A 32 9.01 10.21 8.18
C GLU A 32 8.65 8.76 8.54
N GLY A 33 7.71 8.13 7.82
CA GLY A 33 7.39 6.72 7.98
C GLY A 33 8.60 5.84 7.65
N LEU A 34 9.18 6.05 6.47
CA LEU A 34 10.39 5.36 6.02
C LEU A 34 11.57 5.62 6.97
N ARG A 35 11.76 6.87 7.41
CA ARG A 35 12.81 7.22 8.39
C ARG A 35 12.65 6.45 9.70
N ASN A 36 11.44 6.37 10.22
CA ASN A 36 11.17 5.66 11.47
C ASN A 36 11.35 4.16 11.32
N PHE A 37 10.95 3.59 10.18
CA PHE A 37 11.22 2.20 9.85
C PHE A 37 12.73 1.91 9.83
N ILE A 38 13.52 2.69 9.09
CA ILE A 38 14.98 2.48 9.01
C ILE A 38 15.65 2.61 10.39
N ARG A 39 15.22 3.57 11.21
CA ARG A 39 15.70 3.73 12.60
C ARG A 39 15.36 2.49 13.45
N SER A 40 14.21 1.85 13.21
CA SER A 40 13.78 0.66 13.94
C SER A 40 14.61 -0.58 13.60
N CYS A 41 15.17 -0.67 12.39
CA CYS A 41 16.06 -1.78 12.00
C CYS A 41 17.39 -1.73 12.77
N GLY A 42 17.91 -0.53 13.06
CA GLY A 42 19.04 -0.35 13.97
C GLY A 42 20.39 -0.91 13.48
N GLY A 43 20.57 -1.07 12.16
CA GLY A 43 21.82 -1.51 11.57
C GLY A 43 22.99 -0.56 11.86
N LYS A 44 24.21 -1.10 11.87
CA LYS A 44 25.46 -0.37 12.17
C LYS A 44 26.35 -0.17 10.96
N GLU A 45 26.00 -0.76 9.83
CA GLU A 45 26.77 -0.65 8.60
C GLU A 45 26.66 0.77 8.02
N PRO A 46 27.72 1.29 7.37
CA PRO A 46 27.65 2.59 6.71
C PRO A 46 26.70 2.53 5.52
N CYS A 47 25.89 3.57 5.33
CA CYS A 47 25.04 3.63 4.14
C CYS A 47 25.87 3.75 2.85
N THR A 48 25.52 2.93 1.87
CA THR A 48 26.21 2.82 0.57
C THR A 48 26.22 4.14 -0.20
N TYR A 49 25.19 4.97 -0.06
CA TYR A 49 25.03 6.23 -0.81
C TYR A 49 25.45 7.46 -0.02
N CYS A 50 25.01 7.57 1.24
CA CYS A 50 25.21 8.76 2.07
C CYS A 50 26.48 8.68 2.95
N GLY A 51 27.04 7.48 3.16
CA GLY A 51 28.19 7.23 4.02
C GLY A 51 27.95 7.45 5.52
N SER A 52 26.71 7.74 5.93
CA SER A 52 26.39 7.98 7.34
C SER A 52 26.23 6.68 8.13
N VAL A 53 26.60 6.71 9.42
CA VAL A 53 26.68 5.52 10.30
C VAL A 53 25.92 5.74 11.62
N GLY A 54 25.22 6.87 11.78
CA GLY A 54 24.78 7.35 13.10
C GLY A 54 23.31 7.11 13.47
N GLU A 55 22.42 6.97 12.50
CA GLU A 55 20.95 6.98 12.73
C GLU A 55 20.29 5.61 12.53
N GLY A 56 21.08 4.55 12.44
CA GLY A 56 20.62 3.23 12.03
C GLY A 56 20.65 3.07 10.50
N THR A 57 20.92 1.86 10.05
CA THR A 57 20.83 1.46 8.64
C THR A 57 19.95 0.23 8.48
N CYS A 58 19.41 0.07 7.28
CA CYS A 58 18.56 -1.05 6.89
C CYS A 58 18.99 -1.52 5.50
N THR A 59 18.79 -2.81 5.18
CA THR A 59 19.03 -3.28 3.83
C THR A 59 17.95 -2.74 2.88
N LEU A 60 18.29 -2.57 1.61
CA LEU A 60 17.32 -2.12 0.62
C LEU A 60 16.16 -3.12 0.47
N GLU A 61 16.45 -4.42 0.58
CA GLU A 61 15.46 -5.50 0.52
C GLU A 61 14.44 -5.39 1.68
N GLU A 62 14.90 -5.18 2.92
CA GLU A 62 14.03 -5.00 4.09
C GLU A 62 13.15 -3.75 3.93
N LEU A 63 13.73 -2.64 3.44
CA LEU A 63 12.99 -1.41 3.19
C LEU A 63 11.90 -1.61 2.14
N LEU A 64 12.24 -2.23 1.00
CA LEU A 64 11.29 -2.49 -0.08
C LEU A 64 10.21 -3.47 0.37
N THR A 65 10.55 -4.52 1.11
CA THR A 65 9.56 -5.45 1.67
C THR A 65 8.55 -4.72 2.54
N HIS A 66 9.02 -3.82 3.41
CA HIS A 66 8.12 -3.03 4.24
C HIS A 66 7.29 -2.04 3.43
N ALA A 67 7.92 -1.30 2.51
CA ALA A 67 7.23 -0.32 1.67
C ALA A 67 6.14 -0.98 0.82
N PHE A 68 6.44 -2.08 0.14
CA PHE A 68 5.46 -2.83 -0.65
C PHE A 68 4.36 -3.42 0.21
N SER A 69 4.66 -3.90 1.42
CA SER A 69 3.60 -4.36 2.35
C SER A 69 2.62 -3.25 2.72
N CYS A 70 3.06 -1.98 2.74
CA CYS A 70 2.18 -0.83 2.95
C CYS A 70 1.44 -0.45 1.67
N ILE A 71 2.13 -0.42 0.53
CA ILE A 71 1.53 -0.09 -0.78
C ILE A 71 0.41 -1.07 -1.11
N GLN A 72 0.64 -2.37 -0.91
CA GLN A 72 -0.33 -3.46 -1.14
C GLN A 72 -1.61 -3.37 -0.28
N THR A 73 -1.68 -2.44 0.69
CA THR A 73 -2.91 -2.20 1.46
C THR A 73 -3.90 -1.28 0.74
N GLU A 74 -3.43 -0.48 -0.21
CA GLU A 74 -4.21 0.51 -0.95
C GLU A 74 -4.12 0.29 -2.47
N TRP A 75 -3.05 -0.33 -2.95
CA TRP A 75 -2.76 -0.51 -4.38
C TRP A 75 -2.49 -1.99 -4.69
N GLY A 76 -3.14 -2.47 -5.75
CA GLY A 76 -2.96 -3.81 -6.28
C GLY A 76 -2.53 -3.79 -7.74
N LYS A 77 -2.11 -4.95 -8.24
CA LYS A 77 -1.82 -5.12 -9.67
C LYS A 77 -3.11 -5.12 -10.46
N ALA A 78 -3.17 -4.33 -11.54
CA ALA A 78 -4.38 -4.19 -12.36
C ALA A 78 -4.91 -5.53 -12.91
N ALA A 79 -3.99 -6.47 -13.20
CA ALA A 79 -4.33 -7.81 -13.66
C ALA A 79 -4.98 -8.70 -12.59
N ASP A 80 -4.67 -8.46 -11.31
CA ASP A 80 -5.10 -9.31 -10.19
C ASP A 80 -6.38 -8.78 -9.52
N GLU A 81 -6.65 -7.47 -9.63
CA GLU A 81 -7.81 -6.78 -9.03
C GLU A 81 -9.13 -6.99 -9.82
N GLY A 82 -9.13 -7.85 -10.84
CA GLY A 82 -10.33 -8.21 -11.59
C GLY A 82 -10.88 -7.07 -12.46
N LEU A 83 -10.03 -6.13 -12.86
CA LEU A 83 -10.44 -4.98 -13.68
C LEU A 83 -10.92 -5.41 -15.07
N PRO A 84 -11.97 -4.76 -15.61
CA PRO A 84 -12.42 -5.01 -16.97
C PRO A 84 -11.35 -4.55 -17.99
N TYR A 85 -11.00 -5.45 -18.90
CA TYR A 85 -10.05 -5.21 -19.99
C TYR A 85 -10.71 -5.40 -21.36
N GLU A 86 -10.61 -4.40 -22.25
CA GLU A 86 -11.12 -4.50 -23.62
C GLU A 86 -10.00 -4.88 -24.58
N SER A 87 -10.05 -6.13 -25.06
CA SER A 87 -9.05 -6.70 -25.98
C SER A 87 -9.01 -6.03 -27.36
N ARG A 88 -10.11 -5.43 -27.83
CA ARG A 88 -10.22 -4.86 -29.18
C ARG A 88 -9.58 -3.48 -29.31
N GLU A 89 -9.65 -2.68 -28.25
CA GLU A 89 -9.00 -1.37 -28.14
C GLU A 89 -7.66 -1.46 -27.38
N GLY A 90 -7.45 -2.56 -26.64
CA GLY A 90 -6.19 -2.88 -25.97
C GLY A 90 -5.97 -2.04 -24.71
N GLY A 91 -7.00 -1.90 -23.87
CA GLY A 91 -6.93 -1.02 -22.70
C GLY A 91 -7.80 -1.44 -21.52
N TRP A 92 -7.30 -1.11 -20.32
CA TRP A 92 -8.04 -1.19 -19.07
C TRP A 92 -9.19 -0.18 -19.08
N GLN A 93 -10.36 -0.61 -18.61
CA GLN A 93 -11.56 0.24 -18.52
C GLN A 93 -11.65 0.99 -17.18
N TRP A 94 -10.54 1.07 -16.45
CA TRP A 94 -10.40 1.70 -15.15
C TRP A 94 -9.10 2.51 -15.10
N PRO A 95 -8.99 3.56 -14.26
CA PRO A 95 -7.73 4.24 -14.03
C PRO A 95 -6.66 3.27 -13.54
N VAL A 96 -5.59 3.15 -14.32
CA VAL A 96 -4.37 2.43 -13.95
C VAL A 96 -3.21 3.40 -14.05
N ILE A 97 -2.22 3.22 -13.18
CA ILE A 97 -0.98 3.99 -13.16
C ILE A 97 0.21 3.06 -13.33
N ASP A 98 1.31 3.57 -13.86
CA ASP A 98 2.55 2.78 -13.95
C ASP A 98 3.32 2.77 -12.62
N THR A 99 4.36 1.95 -12.53
CA THR A 99 5.22 1.86 -11.33
C THR A 99 5.86 3.22 -10.98
N TRP A 100 6.13 4.08 -11.95
CA TRP A 100 6.78 5.38 -11.71
C TRP A 100 5.83 6.36 -11.04
N GLU A 101 4.61 6.45 -11.58
CA GLU A 101 3.52 7.21 -10.99
C GLU A 101 3.18 6.68 -9.58
N LEU A 102 3.21 5.36 -9.37
CA LEU A 102 3.01 4.77 -8.04
C LEU A 102 4.06 5.25 -7.03
N LEU A 103 5.34 5.26 -7.40
CA LEU A 103 6.42 5.72 -6.50
C LEU A 103 6.27 7.20 -6.15
N GLU A 104 5.81 8.03 -7.09
CA GLU A 104 5.54 9.44 -6.84
C GLU A 104 4.33 9.65 -5.90
N VAL A 105 3.23 8.94 -6.15
CA VAL A 105 1.99 9.03 -5.34
C VAL A 105 2.23 8.53 -3.92
N THR A 106 2.95 7.42 -3.76
CA THR A 106 3.28 6.82 -2.47
C THR A 106 4.43 7.52 -1.76
N ARG A 107 5.09 8.49 -2.43
CA ARG A 107 6.27 9.21 -1.95
C ARG A 107 7.44 8.30 -1.58
N LEU A 108 7.54 7.15 -2.24
CA LEU A 108 8.70 6.27 -2.13
C LEU A 108 9.84 6.80 -3.00
N THR A 109 10.34 7.98 -2.64
CA THR A 109 11.36 8.72 -3.39
C THR A 109 12.59 8.97 -2.53
N ALA A 110 13.77 8.71 -3.10
CA ALA A 110 15.05 9.01 -2.49
C ALA A 110 15.52 10.44 -2.82
N LEU A 111 16.23 11.05 -1.89
CA LEU A 111 16.87 12.37 -2.05
C LEU A 111 18.17 12.33 -2.87
N ASN A 112 18.68 11.13 -3.15
CA ASN A 112 19.91 10.91 -3.90
C ASN A 112 19.57 10.25 -5.23
N ASP A 113 19.95 10.90 -6.33
CA ASP A 113 19.67 10.44 -7.70
C ASP A 113 20.14 9.00 -7.94
N ALA A 114 21.33 8.61 -7.45
CA ALA A 114 21.85 7.26 -7.66
C ALA A 114 21.07 6.19 -6.86
N LEU A 115 20.48 6.56 -5.72
CA LEU A 115 19.58 5.66 -4.99
C LEU A 115 18.20 5.61 -5.66
N GLN A 116 17.72 6.75 -6.17
CA GLN A 116 16.46 6.82 -6.92
C GLN A 116 16.53 5.95 -8.18
N ASP A 117 17.58 6.07 -8.98
CA ASP A 117 17.83 5.24 -10.16
C ASP A 117 17.90 3.76 -9.78
N LYS A 118 18.51 3.43 -8.63
CA LYS A 118 18.57 2.04 -8.16
C LYS A 118 17.18 1.51 -7.77
N LEU A 119 16.39 2.27 -7.01
CA LEU A 119 15.01 1.90 -6.65
C LEU A 119 14.19 1.58 -7.90
N GLN A 120 14.28 2.47 -8.89
CA GLN A 120 13.60 2.33 -10.18
C GLN A 120 14.07 1.13 -10.99
N SER A 121 15.36 0.76 -10.91
CA SER A 121 15.89 -0.41 -11.61
C SER A 121 15.56 -1.74 -10.94
N VAL A 122 15.27 -1.72 -9.64
CA VAL A 122 15.06 -2.91 -8.80
C VAL A 122 13.60 -3.34 -8.77
N ILE A 123 12.70 -2.38 -8.89
CA ILE A 123 11.25 -2.60 -8.89
C ILE A 123 10.81 -3.00 -10.29
N GLU A 124 9.98 -4.03 -10.38
CA GLU A 124 9.40 -4.47 -11.65
C GLU A 124 8.41 -3.43 -12.18
N ASP A 125 8.48 -3.17 -13.48
CA ASP A 125 7.53 -2.29 -14.16
C ASP A 125 6.20 -3.05 -14.36
N ASP A 126 5.12 -2.53 -13.77
CA ASP A 126 3.79 -3.13 -13.82
C ASP A 126 2.72 -2.02 -13.80
N LEU A 127 1.47 -2.42 -14.01
CA LEU A 127 0.31 -1.53 -13.94
C LEU A 127 -0.44 -1.73 -12.63
N TRP A 128 -0.71 -0.62 -11.97
CA TRP A 128 -1.28 -0.57 -10.62
C TRP A 128 -2.64 0.12 -10.63
N CYS A 129 -3.52 -0.30 -9.72
CA CYS A 129 -4.79 0.34 -9.45
C CYS A 129 -5.10 0.31 -7.94
N GLU A 130 -6.05 1.13 -7.50
CA GLU A 130 -6.56 1.06 -6.12
C GLU A 130 -7.17 -0.33 -5.86
N CYS A 131 -6.85 -0.92 -4.70
CA CYS A 131 -7.47 -2.17 -4.25
C CYS A 131 -8.97 -2.00 -4.08
N ASP A 132 -9.71 -3.07 -4.36
CA ASP A 132 -11.18 -3.10 -4.27
C ASP A 132 -11.86 -1.90 -4.96
N PRO A 133 -11.61 -1.65 -6.26
CA PRO A 133 -12.06 -0.45 -6.97
C PRO A 133 -13.60 -0.29 -7.02
N PHE A 134 -14.33 -1.37 -6.73
CA PHE A 134 -15.79 -1.41 -6.68
C PHE A 134 -16.37 -1.20 -5.28
N LEU A 135 -15.53 -1.15 -4.23
CA LEU A 135 -15.95 -0.84 -2.87
C LEU A 135 -15.73 0.65 -2.56
N PRO A 136 -16.58 1.26 -1.72
CA PRO A 136 -16.30 2.59 -1.22
C PRO A 136 -15.02 2.57 -0.37
N ARG A 137 -14.27 3.67 -0.40
CA ARG A 137 -13.07 3.77 0.45
C ARG A 137 -13.45 3.63 1.93
N LYS A 138 -12.51 3.21 2.77
CA LYS A 138 -12.79 2.96 4.21
C LYS A 138 -13.33 4.20 4.92
N ASP A 139 -12.78 5.37 4.61
CA ASP A 139 -13.23 6.66 5.14
C ASP A 139 -14.63 7.03 4.65
N GLU A 140 -14.94 6.81 3.37
CA GLU A 140 -16.28 6.98 2.82
C GLU A 140 -17.29 6.05 3.47
N THR A 141 -16.93 4.77 3.64
CA THR A 141 -17.74 3.77 4.33
C THR A 141 -18.05 4.19 5.77
N LEU A 142 -17.03 4.66 6.51
CA LEU A 142 -17.19 5.14 7.89
C LEU A 142 -18.05 6.41 7.96
N SER A 143 -17.85 7.35 7.04
CA SER A 143 -18.63 8.59 6.96
C SER A 143 -20.09 8.31 6.63
N LEU A 144 -20.36 7.47 5.64
CA LEU A 144 -21.70 7.03 5.25
C LEU A 144 -22.38 6.26 6.38
N GLY A 145 -21.65 5.33 7.01
CA GLY A 145 -22.13 4.57 8.17
C GLY A 145 -22.48 5.50 9.34
N TRP A 146 -21.59 6.43 9.70
CA TRP A 146 -21.82 7.39 10.77
C TRP A 146 -23.02 8.28 10.50
N LYS A 147 -23.17 8.75 9.26
CA LYS A 147 -24.32 9.56 8.85
C LYS A 147 -25.62 8.76 8.97
N ALA A 148 -25.65 7.54 8.45
CA ALA A 148 -26.81 6.65 8.55
C ALA A 148 -27.16 6.33 10.02
N PHE A 149 -26.15 6.08 10.86
CA PHE A 149 -26.33 5.85 12.29
C PHE A 149 -26.90 7.10 13.00
N SER A 150 -26.32 8.27 12.73
CA SER A 150 -26.80 9.53 13.30
C SER A 150 -28.25 9.79 12.91
N ASP A 151 -28.60 9.65 11.63
CA ASP A 151 -29.96 9.84 11.13
C ASP A 151 -30.92 8.84 11.78
N PHE A 152 -30.53 7.57 11.91
CA PHE A 152 -31.30 6.55 12.60
C PHE A 152 -31.57 6.91 14.07
N VAL A 153 -30.55 7.33 14.82
CA VAL A 153 -30.70 7.72 16.23
C VAL A 153 -31.60 8.96 16.37
N MET A 154 -31.43 9.96 15.50
CA MET A 154 -32.19 11.21 15.59
C MET A 154 -33.66 11.06 15.18
N HIS A 155 -33.95 10.17 14.23
CA HIS A 155 -35.26 10.14 13.57
C HIS A 155 -36.07 8.86 13.81
N GLU A 156 -35.43 7.74 14.15
CA GLU A 156 -36.09 6.44 14.25
C GLU A 156 -36.01 5.84 15.67
N ALA A 157 -34.85 5.92 16.32
CA ALA A 157 -34.61 5.28 17.61
C ALA A 157 -34.73 6.25 18.80
N ARG A 158 -35.96 6.61 19.16
CA ARG A 158 -36.24 7.68 20.12
C ARG A 158 -35.84 7.38 21.59
N TYR A 159 -35.77 6.11 22.01
CA TYR A 159 -35.52 5.75 23.43
C TYR A 159 -34.73 4.45 23.68
N VAL A 160 -34.67 3.49 22.74
CA VAL A 160 -33.94 2.20 22.92
C VAL A 160 -33.19 1.83 21.63
N PHE A 161 -32.16 2.60 21.30
CA PHE A 161 -31.38 2.42 20.06
C PHE A 161 -30.60 1.10 20.03
N LEU A 162 -30.31 0.49 21.18
CA LEU A 162 -29.66 -0.83 21.30
C LEU A 162 -30.55 -2.02 20.86
N HIS A 163 -31.86 -1.83 20.70
CA HIS A 163 -32.79 -2.88 20.27
C HIS A 163 -33.63 -2.50 19.04
N ALA A 164 -33.37 -1.34 18.45
CA ALA A 164 -34.07 -0.88 17.28
C ALA A 164 -33.27 -1.25 16.03
N THR A 165 -33.92 -1.85 15.03
CA THR A 165 -33.36 -2.06 13.71
C THR A 165 -33.85 -0.96 12.77
N PRO A 166 -32.95 -0.31 11.99
CA PRO A 166 -33.36 0.63 10.96
C PRO A 166 -34.28 -0.06 9.95
N LYS A 167 -35.31 0.63 9.45
CA LYS A 167 -36.22 0.04 8.45
C LYS A 167 -35.55 -0.23 7.10
N SER A 168 -34.49 0.51 6.80
CA SER A 168 -33.69 0.36 5.58
C SER A 168 -32.64 -0.74 5.68
N TYR A 169 -32.45 -1.35 6.86
CA TYR A 169 -31.42 -2.36 7.07
C TYR A 169 -31.71 -3.61 6.24
N ASP A 170 -30.80 -3.95 5.34
CA ASP A 170 -30.87 -5.16 4.52
C ASP A 170 -29.79 -6.14 4.97
N GLU A 171 -30.22 -7.28 5.55
CA GLU A 171 -29.32 -8.35 6.04
C GLU A 171 -28.44 -8.95 4.92
N HIS A 172 -28.77 -8.71 3.66
CA HIS A 172 -28.03 -9.21 2.50
C HIS A 172 -27.11 -8.17 1.84
N GLN A 173 -27.09 -6.92 2.34
CA GLN A 173 -26.23 -5.89 1.80
C GLN A 173 -24.86 -5.92 2.50
N HIS A 174 -23.86 -6.45 1.80
CA HIS A 174 -22.51 -6.74 2.31
C HIS A 174 -21.65 -5.52 2.75
N GLY A 175 -22.24 -4.33 2.89
CA GLY A 175 -21.56 -3.10 3.34
C GLY A 175 -22.26 -2.39 4.51
N GLU A 176 -23.41 -2.88 4.98
CA GLU A 176 -24.08 -2.27 6.13
C GLU A 176 -23.52 -2.82 7.45
N MET A 177 -22.92 -1.94 8.26
CA MET A 177 -22.54 -2.32 9.63
C MET A 177 -23.79 -2.65 10.44
N ARG A 178 -23.86 -3.89 10.94
CA ARG A 178 -24.84 -4.28 11.95
C ARG A 178 -24.48 -3.59 13.26
N TYR A 179 -25.22 -2.54 13.62
CA TYR A 179 -25.12 -1.93 14.93
C TYR A 179 -25.75 -2.88 15.95
N VAL A 180 -24.91 -3.66 16.64
CA VAL A 180 -25.31 -4.55 17.75
C VAL A 180 -25.19 -3.79 19.07
#